data_AF-A0AAC8Q381-F1
#
_entry.id   AF-A0AAC8Q381-F1
#
_cell.length_a   1.000
_cell.length_b   1.000
_cell.length_c   1.000
_cell.angle_alpha   90.00
_cell.angle_beta   90.00
_cell.angle_gamma   90.00
#
_symmetry.space_group_name_H-M   'P 1'
#
loop_
_entity.id
_entity.type
_entity.pdbx_description
1 polymer ?
#
loop_
_entity_poly.entity_id
_entity_poly.type
_entity_poly.pdbx_seq_one_letter_code
_entity_poly.pdbx_strand_id
1 'polypeptide(L)'
;MQASVLLLLSMMVLLPALGAAGLGRVVSPERARRVAVTVASLTLVLALGVLVLVQNSAGARMMASEGQVLGLSLRLEVNGMSVVALLLTALLTLGQVGAGPRQMLDLATLRALLLTESAALAFFCVQDVGLMLVFWVAMLLPAEVLISRRAKAQREARALRTFRIYLLAGSLPLLAAVVLLGLPGWQSGAEAPLGLSELLARGIPAPRQTAILALMVLAVAFRMAVVPFHSWLPVLLARGPFGVGLLMVNAHTGLYLLVRVVMPLLPEAWTAFSPLLEGVGLFCAFYGAVLALSQVDLRRTVGFLLVSQSGLMLAGLAERNTESLAGALLQSVAAAVPLTGLMLVVRAIEVRTGTTDMTRLGGLVRRGPRMAALFFLLGIASLGFPGTLSFVGEDLLLHGILGTHPLVALPLLLTTAINGITFLRAFQRTFLGAPAHGHASVLDTVEDLLPRERIAALALCVLAFLGGLFPGPLMRLREHEVSALAGPAAAEHAEAGAHGPAIASH
;
A
#
# COMPACT_ATOMS: atom_id res chain seq x y z
N MET A 1 -16.27 -28.49 4.60
CA MET A 1 -15.24 -27.68 3.92
C MET A 1 -15.62 -26.20 3.88
N GLN A 2 -16.74 -25.80 3.28
CA GLN A 2 -17.16 -24.37 3.21
C GLN A 2 -17.30 -23.68 4.58
N ALA A 3 -17.89 -24.35 5.58
CA ALA A 3 -18.01 -23.79 6.94
C ALA A 3 -16.63 -23.54 7.61
N SER A 4 -15.65 -24.40 7.37
CA SER A 4 -14.28 -24.24 7.89
C SER A 4 -13.54 -23.09 7.21
N VAL A 5 -13.71 -22.94 5.89
CA VAL A 5 -13.16 -21.81 5.12
C VAL A 5 -13.76 -20.49 5.57
N LEU A 6 -15.08 -20.46 5.72
CA LEU A 6 -15.81 -19.31 6.23
C LEU A 6 -15.31 -18.90 7.62
N LEU A 7 -15.23 -19.85 8.56
CA LEU A 7 -14.72 -19.59 9.91
C LEU A 7 -13.31 -19.02 9.87
N LEU A 8 -12.41 -19.57 9.05
CA LEU A 8 -11.03 -19.10 8.94
C LEU A 8 -10.96 -17.65 8.41
N LEU A 9 -11.66 -17.35 7.33
CA LEU A 9 -11.66 -16.01 6.72
C LEU A 9 -12.32 -14.99 7.64
N SER A 10 -13.45 -15.36 8.27
CA SER A 10 -14.10 -14.52 9.28
C SER A 10 -13.19 -14.29 10.49
N MET A 11 -12.46 -15.30 10.96
CA MET A 11 -11.48 -15.13 12.04
C MET A 11 -10.32 -14.22 11.65
N MET A 12 -9.79 -14.34 10.43
CA MET A 12 -8.74 -13.46 9.92
C MET A 12 -9.18 -11.99 9.93
N VAL A 13 -10.43 -11.71 9.57
CA VAL A 13 -11.00 -10.35 9.58
C VAL A 13 -11.33 -9.87 10.99
N LEU A 14 -11.95 -10.71 11.83
CA LEU A 14 -12.50 -10.31 13.12
C LEU A 14 -11.45 -10.30 14.24
N LEU A 15 -10.38 -11.10 14.15
CA LEU A 15 -9.39 -11.23 15.22
C LEU A 15 -8.76 -9.87 15.63
N PRO A 16 -8.30 -9.00 14.71
CA PRO A 16 -7.79 -7.68 15.09
C PRO A 16 -8.86 -6.80 15.74
N ALA A 17 -10.10 -6.83 15.26
CA ALA A 17 -11.21 -6.05 15.85
C ALA A 17 -11.55 -6.53 17.27
N LEU A 18 -11.59 -7.84 17.49
CA LEU A 18 -11.78 -8.44 18.81
C LEU A 18 -10.60 -8.09 19.74
N GLY A 19 -9.37 -8.11 19.23
CA GLY A 19 -8.19 -7.63 19.94
C GLY A 19 -8.32 -6.18 20.36
N ALA A 20 -8.74 -5.30 19.46
CA ALA A 20 -8.98 -3.88 19.75
C ALA A 20 -10.08 -3.66 20.79
N ALA A 21 -11.14 -4.47 20.77
CA ALA A 21 -12.20 -4.45 21.79
C ALA A 21 -11.67 -4.92 23.15
N GLY A 22 -10.89 -6.00 23.17
CA GLY A 22 -10.25 -6.55 24.37
C GLY A 22 -9.29 -5.57 25.04
N LEU A 23 -8.52 -4.81 24.26
CA LEU A 23 -7.62 -3.76 24.75
C LEU A 23 -8.35 -2.70 25.60
N GLY A 24 -9.65 -2.46 25.36
CA GLY A 24 -10.44 -1.50 26.15
C GLY A 24 -10.53 -1.81 27.64
N ARG A 25 -10.22 -3.05 28.05
CA ARG A 25 -10.22 -3.49 29.46
C ARG A 25 -8.81 -3.50 30.08
N VAL A 26 -7.77 -3.19 29.32
CA VAL A 26 -6.38 -3.29 29.76
C VAL A 26 -5.88 -1.93 30.25
N VAL A 27 -5.55 -1.84 31.53
CA VAL A 27 -5.08 -0.59 32.16
C VAL A 27 -3.59 -0.34 31.94
N SER A 28 -2.76 -1.40 31.95
CA SER A 28 -1.31 -1.27 31.84
C SER A 28 -0.86 -1.11 30.37
N PRO A 29 -0.11 -0.03 30.02
CA PRO A 29 0.38 0.18 28.65
C PRO A 29 1.23 -0.98 28.11
N GLU A 30 2.09 -1.57 28.94
CA GLU A 30 2.91 -2.72 28.55
C GLU A 30 2.09 -4.00 28.33
N ARG A 31 1.02 -4.22 29.12
CA ARG A 31 0.10 -5.33 28.86
C ARG A 31 -0.69 -5.08 27.56
N ALA A 32 -1.17 -3.85 27.35
CA ALA A 32 -1.91 -3.48 26.15
C ALA A 32 -1.05 -3.73 24.89
N ARG A 33 0.22 -3.31 24.91
CA ARG A 33 1.15 -3.59 23.82
C ARG A 33 1.40 -5.08 23.61
N ARG A 34 1.60 -5.87 24.67
CA ARG A 34 1.78 -7.33 24.54
C ARG A 34 0.56 -7.99 23.91
N VAL A 35 -0.65 -7.59 24.30
CA VAL A 35 -1.90 -8.08 23.69
C VAL A 35 -1.94 -7.70 22.21
N ALA A 36 -1.65 -6.44 21.86
CA ALA A 36 -1.65 -6.00 20.46
C ALA A 36 -0.63 -6.76 19.59
N VAL A 37 0.59 -6.97 20.09
CA VAL A 37 1.62 -7.78 19.42
C VAL A 37 1.17 -9.23 19.25
N THR A 38 0.54 -9.81 20.28
CA THR A 38 0.04 -11.18 20.22
C THR A 38 -1.06 -11.31 19.16
N VAL A 39 -2.02 -10.39 19.15
CA VAL A 39 -3.10 -10.34 18.16
C VAL A 39 -2.52 -10.20 16.75
N ALA A 40 -1.65 -9.21 16.50
CA ALA A 40 -1.04 -9.01 15.18
C ALA A 40 -0.19 -10.22 14.72
N SER A 41 0.50 -10.89 15.66
CA SER A 41 1.26 -12.11 15.35
C SER A 41 0.34 -13.26 14.97
N LEU A 42 -0.77 -13.45 15.69
CA LEU A 42 -1.77 -14.46 15.36
C LEU A 42 -2.44 -14.15 14.01
N THR A 43 -2.75 -12.88 13.71
CA THR A 43 -3.26 -12.46 12.41
C THR A 43 -2.29 -12.81 11.28
N LEU A 44 -0.98 -12.58 11.46
CA LEU A 44 0.03 -12.96 10.48
C LEU A 44 0.12 -14.49 10.30
N VAL A 45 0.04 -15.26 11.39
CA VAL A 45 0.00 -16.73 11.33
C VAL A 45 -1.24 -17.21 10.59
N LEU A 46 -2.41 -16.61 10.82
CA LEU A 46 -3.63 -16.92 10.07
C LEU A 46 -3.47 -16.58 8.58
N ALA A 47 -2.89 -15.43 8.24
CA ALA A 47 -2.64 -15.05 6.85
C ALA A 47 -1.67 -16.01 6.14
N LEU A 48 -0.64 -16.51 6.84
CA LEU A 48 0.24 -17.57 6.35
C LEU A 48 -0.49 -18.91 6.17
N GLY A 49 -1.39 -19.26 7.09
CA GLY A 49 -2.26 -20.43 6.95
C GLY A 49 -3.17 -20.32 5.73
N VAL A 50 -3.77 -19.14 5.51
CA VAL A 50 -4.59 -18.85 4.32
C VAL A 50 -3.75 -18.97 3.05
N LEU A 51 -2.51 -18.48 3.02
CA LEU A 51 -1.59 -18.67 1.89
C LEU A 51 -1.41 -20.15 1.53
N VAL A 52 -1.10 -20.99 2.51
CA VAL A 52 -0.91 -22.43 2.26
C VAL A 52 -2.18 -23.06 1.74
N LEU A 53 -3.35 -22.70 2.29
CA LEU A 53 -4.62 -23.27 1.86
C LEU A 53 -5.04 -22.79 0.47
N VAL A 54 -4.82 -21.51 0.13
CA VAL A 54 -5.06 -20.96 -1.20
C VAL A 54 -4.20 -21.69 -2.22
N GLN A 55 -2.88 -21.86 -1.98
CA GLN A 55 -1.99 -22.55 -2.92
C GLN A 55 -2.37 -24.02 -3.16
N ASN A 56 -2.95 -24.68 -2.16
CA ASN A 56 -3.41 -26.07 -2.27
C ASN A 56 -4.85 -26.22 -2.77
N SER A 57 -5.56 -25.10 -3.00
CA SER A 57 -6.95 -25.10 -3.45
C SER A 57 -7.06 -25.13 -4.97
N ALA A 58 -8.14 -25.75 -5.49
CA ALA A 58 -8.42 -25.76 -6.91
C ALA A 58 -8.62 -24.32 -7.45
N GLY A 59 -7.82 -23.94 -8.45
CA GLY A 59 -7.83 -22.59 -9.01
C GLY A 59 -7.19 -21.52 -8.13
N ALA A 60 -6.37 -21.91 -7.14
CA ALA A 60 -5.64 -21.01 -6.25
C ALA A 60 -6.53 -19.95 -5.60
N ARG A 61 -7.72 -20.35 -5.14
CA ARG A 61 -8.72 -19.47 -4.53
C ARG A 61 -9.55 -20.17 -3.45
N MET A 62 -9.88 -19.42 -2.40
CA MET A 62 -10.79 -19.85 -1.34
C MET A 62 -12.05 -18.98 -1.37
N MET A 63 -13.23 -19.59 -1.25
CA MET A 63 -14.52 -18.89 -1.26
C MET A 63 -15.41 -19.36 -0.12
N ALA A 64 -16.13 -18.43 0.49
CA ALA A 64 -17.15 -18.66 1.50
C ALA A 64 -18.29 -17.64 1.36
N SER A 65 -19.52 -18.04 1.68
CA SER A 65 -20.71 -17.19 1.60
C SER A 65 -21.58 -17.36 2.84
N GLU A 66 -22.02 -16.25 3.43
CA GLU A 66 -22.93 -16.23 4.59
C GLU A 66 -24.32 -15.65 4.29
N GLY A 67 -24.58 -15.28 3.03
CA GLY A 67 -25.87 -14.69 2.62
C GLY A 67 -25.75 -13.19 2.46
N GLN A 68 -26.57 -12.41 3.17
CA GLN A 68 -26.59 -10.94 3.08
C GLN A 68 -26.37 -10.27 4.43
N VAL A 69 -25.67 -9.13 4.41
CA VAL A 69 -25.52 -8.21 5.53
C VAL A 69 -25.87 -6.80 5.04
N LEU A 70 -26.83 -6.14 5.69
CA LEU A 70 -27.33 -4.81 5.29
C LEU A 70 -27.82 -4.74 3.83
N GLY A 71 -28.39 -5.84 3.31
CA GLY A 71 -28.83 -5.94 1.92
C GLY A 71 -27.69 -6.08 0.90
N LEU A 72 -26.46 -6.29 1.35
CA LEU A 72 -25.26 -6.54 0.53
C LEU A 72 -24.82 -7.99 0.67
N SER A 73 -24.25 -8.56 -0.38
CA SER A 73 -23.86 -9.98 -0.38
C SER A 73 -22.59 -10.20 0.44
N LEU A 74 -22.67 -10.98 1.52
CA LEU A 74 -21.50 -11.36 2.31
C LEU A 74 -20.87 -12.61 1.70
N ARG A 75 -20.09 -12.38 0.64
CA ARG A 75 -19.22 -13.37 0.01
C ARG A 75 -17.76 -12.99 0.26
N LEU A 76 -17.03 -13.90 0.89
CA LEU A 76 -15.60 -13.78 1.14
C LEU A 76 -14.87 -14.63 0.11
N GLU A 77 -13.89 -14.06 -0.57
CA GLU A 77 -12.98 -14.76 -1.46
C GLU A 77 -11.56 -14.25 -1.27
N VAL A 78 -10.62 -15.18 -1.23
CA VAL A 78 -9.19 -14.89 -1.22
C VAL A 78 -8.55 -15.63 -2.40
N ASN A 79 -7.94 -14.86 -3.30
CA ASN A 79 -7.12 -15.36 -4.39
C ASN A 79 -5.66 -14.91 -4.21
N GLY A 80 -4.86 -15.08 -5.26
CA GLY A 80 -3.47 -14.67 -5.34
C GLY A 80 -3.18 -13.21 -5.00
N MET A 81 -4.02 -12.30 -5.51
CA MET A 81 -3.92 -10.88 -5.18
C MET A 81 -4.28 -10.59 -3.72
N SER A 82 -5.42 -11.11 -3.26
CA SER A 82 -5.91 -10.89 -1.89
C SER A 82 -4.89 -11.39 -0.86
N VAL A 83 -4.33 -12.59 -1.05
CA VAL A 83 -3.45 -13.19 -0.05
C VAL A 83 -2.16 -12.41 0.16
N VAL A 84 -1.61 -11.82 -0.91
CA VAL A 84 -0.45 -10.92 -0.81
C VAL A 84 -0.82 -9.66 -0.02
N ALA A 85 -2.00 -9.09 -0.27
CA ALA A 85 -2.49 -7.93 0.47
C ALA A 85 -2.68 -8.23 1.97
N LEU A 86 -3.25 -9.39 2.28
CA LEU A 86 -3.49 -9.84 3.65
C LEU A 86 -2.17 -10.04 4.43
N LEU A 87 -1.21 -10.73 3.82
CA LEU A 87 0.13 -10.94 4.40
C LEU A 87 0.85 -9.62 4.64
N LEU A 88 0.81 -8.72 3.65
CA LEU A 88 1.42 -7.40 3.77
C LEU A 88 0.79 -6.61 4.91
N THR A 89 -0.54 -6.48 4.94
CA THR A 89 -1.24 -5.74 6.00
C THR A 89 -0.95 -6.31 7.40
N ALA A 90 -0.95 -7.63 7.57
CA ALA A 90 -0.62 -8.26 8.85
C ALA A 90 0.84 -8.02 9.26
N LEU A 91 1.77 -8.14 8.32
CA LEU A 91 3.21 -7.91 8.55
C LEU A 91 3.49 -6.45 8.94
N LEU A 92 2.92 -5.49 8.21
CA LEU A 92 3.12 -4.06 8.49
C LEU A 92 2.52 -3.70 9.86
N THR A 93 1.36 -4.26 10.19
CA THR A 93 0.73 -4.03 11.50
C THR A 93 1.61 -4.58 12.63
N LEU A 94 2.10 -5.83 12.50
CA LEU A 94 3.01 -6.44 13.45
C LEU A 94 4.29 -5.60 13.65
N GLY A 95 4.89 -5.13 12.56
CA GLY A 95 6.06 -4.25 12.63
C GLY A 95 5.78 -2.98 13.42
N GLN A 96 4.63 -2.33 13.20
CA GLN A 96 4.26 -1.10 13.88
C GLN A 96 3.95 -1.28 15.37
N VAL A 97 3.17 -2.30 15.76
CA VAL A 97 2.87 -2.56 17.18
C VAL A 97 4.07 -3.14 17.94
N GLY A 98 4.91 -3.89 17.24
CA GLY A 98 6.10 -4.55 17.80
C GLY A 98 7.27 -3.60 18.01
N ALA A 99 7.57 -2.75 17.02
CA ALA A 99 8.75 -1.89 17.01
C ALA A 99 8.47 -0.40 17.14
N GLY A 100 7.20 0.03 17.12
CA GLY A 100 6.87 1.44 17.33
C GLY A 100 7.42 1.99 18.65
N PRO A 101 7.86 3.27 18.69
CA PRO A 101 8.31 3.87 19.93
C PRO A 101 7.21 3.87 21.00
N ARG A 102 7.56 3.53 22.25
CA ARG A 102 6.60 3.39 23.36
C ARG A 102 5.75 4.65 23.56
N GLN A 103 6.35 5.82 23.42
CA GLN A 103 5.68 7.11 23.59
C GLN A 103 4.58 7.35 22.56
N MET A 104 4.62 6.65 21.43
CA MET A 104 3.66 6.77 20.34
C MET A 104 2.59 5.66 20.35
N LEU A 105 2.78 4.60 21.14
CA LEU A 105 1.91 3.42 21.22
C LEU A 105 1.01 3.47 22.46
N ASP A 106 0.23 4.54 22.59
CA ASP A 106 -0.84 4.62 23.59
C ASP A 106 -2.00 3.65 23.26
N LEU A 107 -2.90 3.46 24.22
CA LEU A 107 -4.04 2.54 24.07
C LEU A 107 -4.91 2.89 22.84
N ALA A 108 -5.10 4.17 22.56
CA ALA A 108 -5.89 4.62 21.43
C ALA A 108 -5.21 4.27 20.10
N THR A 109 -3.89 4.43 20.02
CA THR A 109 -3.09 4.12 18.83
C THR A 109 -3.05 2.63 18.57
N LEU A 110 -2.85 1.80 19.60
CA LEU A 110 -2.90 0.33 19.46
C LEU A 110 -4.27 -0.15 18.97
N ARG A 111 -5.36 0.37 19.54
CA ARG A 111 -6.72 0.06 19.08
C ARG A 111 -6.94 0.51 17.65
N ALA A 112 -6.44 1.68 17.28
CA ALA A 112 -6.60 2.20 15.93
C ALA A 112 -5.86 1.36 14.89
N LEU A 113 -4.62 0.94 15.19
CA LEU A 113 -3.84 0.06 14.31
C LEU A 113 -4.57 -1.26 14.04
N LEU A 114 -5.08 -1.92 15.09
CA LEU A 114 -5.81 -3.19 14.95
C LEU A 114 -7.17 -3.04 14.25
N LEU A 115 -7.89 -1.93 14.47
CA LEU A 115 -9.15 -1.66 13.76
C LEU A 115 -8.91 -1.36 12.27
N THR A 116 -7.86 -0.60 11.95
CA THR A 116 -7.45 -0.35 10.57
C THR A 116 -7.00 -1.65 9.90
N GLU A 117 -6.25 -2.52 10.59
CA GLU A 117 -5.89 -3.85 10.11
C GLU A 117 -7.14 -4.67 9.78
N SER A 118 -8.08 -4.82 10.73
CA SER A 118 -9.33 -5.58 10.51
C SER A 118 -10.11 -5.07 9.28
N ALA A 119 -10.31 -3.75 9.17
CA ALA A 119 -11.04 -3.16 8.06
C ALA A 119 -10.30 -3.36 6.72
N ALA A 120 -8.97 -3.30 6.70
CA ALA A 120 -8.18 -3.56 5.51
C ALA A 120 -8.25 -5.03 5.08
N LEU A 121 -8.13 -5.97 6.03
CA LEU A 121 -8.28 -7.40 5.73
C LEU A 121 -9.68 -7.71 5.18
N ALA A 122 -10.73 -7.11 5.76
CA ALA A 122 -12.09 -7.24 5.27
C ALA A 122 -12.23 -6.72 3.83
N PHE A 123 -11.69 -5.54 3.52
CA PHE A 123 -11.71 -4.95 2.18
C PHE A 123 -11.11 -5.88 1.11
N PHE A 124 -10.02 -6.59 1.43
CA PHE A 124 -9.38 -7.52 0.50
C PHE A 124 -10.08 -8.89 0.38
N CYS A 125 -10.99 -9.22 1.30
CA CYS A 125 -11.71 -10.49 1.29
C CYS A 125 -13.10 -10.38 0.66
N VAL A 126 -13.79 -9.25 0.76
CA VAL A 126 -15.19 -9.15 0.29
C VAL A 126 -15.28 -9.10 -1.25
N GLN A 127 -16.30 -9.76 -1.81
CA GLN A 127 -16.63 -9.79 -3.25
C GLN A 127 -17.86 -8.93 -3.61
N ASP A 128 -18.21 -7.97 -2.77
CA ASP A 128 -19.33 -7.05 -2.99
C ASP A 128 -18.81 -5.61 -2.94
N VAL A 129 -19.01 -4.85 -4.02
CA VAL A 129 -18.43 -3.50 -4.16
C VAL A 129 -19.03 -2.54 -3.13
N GLY A 130 -20.26 -2.79 -2.67
CA GLY A 130 -20.88 -2.06 -1.57
C GLY A 130 -20.16 -2.32 -0.24
N LEU A 131 -19.85 -3.58 0.07
CA LEU A 131 -19.06 -3.92 1.26
C LEU A 131 -17.62 -3.39 1.16
N MET A 132 -17.03 -3.41 -0.04
CA MET A 132 -15.73 -2.78 -0.28
C MET A 132 -15.77 -1.28 0.05
N LEU A 133 -16.83 -0.56 -0.32
CA LEU A 133 -17.02 0.84 0.09
C LEU A 133 -17.17 1.00 1.60
N VAL A 134 -17.92 0.13 2.27
CA VAL A 134 -18.05 0.16 3.74
C VAL A 134 -16.69 0.01 4.40
N PHE A 135 -15.89 -0.98 4.01
CA PHE A 135 -14.55 -1.19 4.58
C PHE A 135 -13.54 -0.14 4.11
N TRP A 136 -13.71 0.41 2.92
CA TRP A 136 -12.95 1.56 2.43
C TRP A 136 -13.05 2.73 3.40
N VAL A 137 -14.27 3.07 3.83
CA VAL A 137 -14.52 4.12 4.84
C VAL A 137 -14.09 3.67 6.23
N ALA A 138 -14.39 2.42 6.62
CA ALA A 138 -14.07 1.90 7.96
C ALA A 138 -12.56 1.95 8.27
N MET A 139 -11.70 1.68 7.28
CA MET A 139 -10.24 1.81 7.42
C MET A 139 -9.80 3.21 7.85
N LEU A 140 -10.58 4.23 7.51
CA LEU A 140 -10.23 5.64 7.69
C LEU A 140 -10.60 6.18 9.08
N LEU A 141 -11.66 5.63 9.68
CA LEU A 141 -12.23 6.10 10.93
C LEU A 141 -11.22 6.12 12.10
N PRO A 142 -10.34 5.11 12.28
CA PRO A 142 -9.41 5.11 13.40
C PRO A 142 -8.39 6.26 13.35
N ALA A 143 -7.84 6.59 12.18
CA ALA A 143 -6.97 7.76 12.05
C ALA A 143 -7.71 9.06 12.36
N GLU A 144 -8.93 9.18 11.85
CA GLU A 144 -9.75 10.37 12.05
C GLU A 144 -10.01 10.64 13.54
N VAL A 145 -10.31 9.59 14.31
CA VAL A 145 -10.46 9.69 15.78
C VAL A 145 -9.15 10.13 16.44
N LEU A 146 -8.00 9.58 16.04
CA LEU A 146 -6.71 9.95 16.63
C LEU A 146 -6.30 11.39 16.31
N ILE A 147 -6.45 11.81 15.05
CA ILE A 147 -6.11 13.18 14.64
C ILE A 147 -7.04 14.17 15.35
N SER A 148 -8.35 13.86 15.43
CA SER A 148 -9.32 14.71 16.13
C SER A 148 -8.99 14.92 17.61
N ARG A 149 -8.51 13.88 18.30
CA ARG A 149 -8.10 13.97 19.72
C ARG A 149 -6.84 14.82 19.93
N ARG A 150 -5.93 14.82 18.94
CA ARG A 150 -4.65 15.52 19.02
C ARG A 150 -4.72 16.96 18.52
N ALA A 151 -5.72 17.33 17.71
CA ALA A 151 -5.86 18.65 17.10
C ALA A 151 -6.22 19.78 18.10
N LYS A 152 -5.37 19.99 19.12
CA LYS A 152 -5.52 21.05 20.12
C LYS A 152 -4.85 22.35 19.67
N ALA A 153 -3.81 22.29 18.82
CA ALA A 153 -3.16 23.47 18.25
C ALA A 153 -3.73 23.86 16.87
N GLN A 154 -3.78 25.16 16.54
CA GLN A 154 -4.30 25.66 15.26
C GLN A 154 -3.65 25.00 14.02
N ARG A 155 -2.34 24.69 14.09
CA ARG A 155 -1.61 24.03 13.00
C ARG A 155 -2.02 22.57 12.79
N GLU A 156 -2.45 21.89 13.84
CA GLU A 156 -2.95 20.51 13.81
C GLU A 156 -4.41 20.47 13.33
N ALA A 157 -5.20 21.49 13.68
CA ALA A 157 -6.56 21.66 13.17
C ALA A 157 -6.60 21.85 11.64
N ARG A 158 -5.62 22.54 11.04
CA ARG A 158 -5.50 22.64 9.57
C ARG A 158 -5.17 21.29 8.94
N ALA A 159 -4.26 20.51 9.52
CA ALA A 159 -3.91 19.18 9.02
C ALA A 159 -5.11 18.21 9.12
N LEU A 160 -5.87 18.26 10.21
CA LEU A 160 -7.13 17.52 10.38
C LEU A 160 -8.15 17.89 9.31
N ARG A 161 -8.35 19.19 9.06
CA ARG A 161 -9.30 19.66 8.04
C ARG A 161 -8.88 19.20 6.64
N THR A 162 -7.60 19.34 6.29
CA THR A 162 -7.07 18.83 5.02
C THR A 162 -7.30 17.33 4.91
N PHE A 163 -6.94 16.56 5.94
CA PHE A 163 -7.16 15.12 5.93
C PHE A 163 -8.63 14.77 5.68
N ARG A 164 -9.59 15.34 6.42
CA ARG A 164 -11.03 15.09 6.24
C ARG A 164 -11.55 15.43 4.85
N ILE A 165 -11.15 16.57 4.30
CA ILE A 165 -11.61 17.00 2.96
C ILE A 165 -11.15 15.97 1.93
N TYR A 166 -9.88 15.57 1.96
CA TYR A 166 -9.34 14.59 1.03
C TYR A 166 -9.90 13.18 1.28
N LEU A 167 -10.24 12.85 2.53
CA LEU A 167 -10.92 11.62 2.91
C LEU A 167 -12.31 11.47 2.27
N LEU A 168 -13.11 12.52 2.41
CA LEU A 168 -14.46 12.60 1.87
C LEU A 168 -14.41 12.67 0.34
N ALA A 169 -13.49 13.47 -0.21
CA ALA A 169 -13.32 13.61 -1.64
C ALA A 169 -12.88 12.31 -2.33
N GLY A 170 -12.20 11.39 -1.64
CA GLY A 170 -11.92 10.05 -2.15
C GLY A 170 -13.07 9.04 -1.98
N SER A 171 -13.92 9.22 -0.97
CA SER A 171 -14.99 8.24 -0.66
C SER A 171 -16.32 8.55 -1.36
N LEU A 172 -16.63 9.83 -1.61
CA LEU A 172 -17.86 10.24 -2.31
C LEU A 172 -17.91 9.78 -3.78
N PRO A 173 -16.83 9.87 -4.58
CA PRO A 173 -16.83 9.33 -5.94
C PRO A 173 -17.04 7.81 -5.95
N LEU A 174 -16.43 7.09 -5.00
CA LEU A 174 -16.64 5.66 -4.85
C LEU A 174 -18.10 5.33 -4.51
N LEU A 175 -18.71 6.08 -3.60
CA LEU A 175 -20.14 5.95 -3.29
C LEU A 175 -21.00 6.18 -4.54
N ALA A 176 -20.74 7.25 -5.30
CA ALA A 176 -21.47 7.53 -6.54
C ALA A 176 -21.32 6.41 -7.57
N ALA A 177 -20.10 5.87 -7.74
CA ALA A 177 -19.85 4.73 -8.63
C ALA A 177 -20.60 3.47 -8.19
N VAL A 178 -20.58 3.15 -6.89
CA VAL A 178 -21.32 2.02 -6.30
C VAL A 178 -22.82 2.17 -6.54
N VAL A 179 -23.39 3.35 -6.34
CA VAL A 179 -24.81 3.60 -6.64
C VAL A 179 -25.10 3.36 -8.13
N LEU A 180 -24.29 3.89 -9.03
CA LEU A 180 -24.47 3.71 -10.48
C LEU A 180 -24.34 2.23 -10.92
N LEU A 181 -23.43 1.47 -10.31
CA LEU A 181 -23.25 0.04 -10.53
C LEU A 181 -24.47 -0.77 -10.04
N GLY A 182 -25.05 -0.40 -8.90
CA GLY A 182 -26.17 -1.10 -8.28
C GLY A 182 -27.53 -0.83 -8.91
N LEU A 183 -27.74 0.35 -9.52
CA LEU A 183 -29.03 0.79 -10.08
C LEU A 183 -29.73 -0.26 -10.95
N PRO A 184 -29.09 -0.86 -11.98
CA PRO A 184 -29.75 -1.87 -12.80
C PRO A 184 -30.19 -3.10 -11.99
N GLY A 185 -29.38 -3.52 -11.02
CA GLY A 185 -29.68 -4.68 -10.18
C GLY A 185 -30.84 -4.44 -9.23
N TRP A 186 -30.89 -3.28 -8.59
CA TRP A 186 -32.02 -2.91 -7.75
C TRP A 186 -33.32 -2.81 -8.56
N GLN A 187 -33.25 -2.33 -9.81
CA GLN A 187 -34.40 -2.27 -10.71
C GLN A 187 -34.90 -3.64 -11.17
N SER A 188 -33.99 -4.61 -11.36
CA SER A 188 -34.33 -5.97 -11.77
C SER A 188 -34.65 -6.92 -10.62
N GLY A 189 -34.58 -6.47 -9.37
CA GLY A 189 -34.79 -7.32 -8.19
C GLY A 189 -33.65 -8.33 -7.96
N ALA A 190 -32.43 -8.00 -8.35
CA ALA A 190 -31.23 -8.81 -8.14
C ALA A 190 -31.02 -9.21 -6.67
N GLU A 191 -30.60 -10.45 -6.42
CA GLU A 191 -30.26 -10.92 -5.07
C GLU A 191 -28.94 -10.31 -4.56
N ALA A 192 -27.96 -10.07 -5.42
CA ALA A 192 -26.71 -9.41 -5.06
C ALA A 192 -26.36 -8.30 -6.06
N PRO A 193 -27.10 -7.16 -6.05
CA PRO A 193 -26.98 -6.10 -7.06
C PRO A 193 -25.56 -5.54 -7.26
N LEU A 194 -24.73 -5.64 -6.21
CA LEU A 194 -23.35 -5.16 -6.11
C LEU A 194 -22.31 -6.28 -5.95
N GLY A 195 -22.74 -7.54 -5.97
CA GLY A 195 -21.85 -8.70 -5.95
C GLY A 195 -21.04 -8.75 -7.26
N LEU A 196 -19.72 -8.86 -7.17
CA LEU A 196 -18.83 -8.76 -8.32
C LEU A 196 -19.14 -9.80 -9.40
N SER A 197 -19.46 -11.03 -9.00
CA SER A 197 -19.87 -12.10 -9.95
C SER A 197 -21.15 -11.75 -10.71
N GLU A 198 -22.10 -11.10 -10.05
CA GLU A 198 -23.37 -10.72 -10.66
C GLU A 198 -23.22 -9.48 -11.54
N LEU A 199 -22.40 -8.51 -11.11
CA LEU A 199 -22.03 -7.36 -11.94
C LEU A 199 -21.33 -7.79 -13.23
N LEU A 200 -20.41 -8.75 -13.16
CA LEU A 200 -19.73 -9.31 -14.32
C LEU A 200 -20.71 -10.05 -15.25
N ALA A 201 -21.63 -10.85 -14.70
CA ALA A 201 -22.62 -11.59 -15.49
C ALA A 201 -23.65 -10.66 -16.16
N ARG A 202 -24.08 -9.61 -15.46
CA ARG A 202 -25.04 -8.62 -15.98
C ARG A 202 -24.40 -7.69 -17.02
N GLY A 203 -23.11 -7.41 -16.87
CA GLY A 203 -22.42 -6.38 -17.63
C GLY A 203 -22.86 -4.96 -17.27
N ILE A 204 -22.07 -3.97 -17.73
CA ILE A 204 -22.35 -2.55 -17.50
C ILE A 204 -22.72 -1.88 -18.84
N PRO A 205 -23.90 -1.23 -18.95
CA PRO A 205 -24.30 -0.56 -20.18
C PRO A 205 -23.27 0.50 -20.61
N ALA A 206 -22.92 0.52 -21.90
CA ALA A 206 -21.92 1.42 -22.48
C ALA A 206 -22.06 2.90 -22.06
N PRO A 207 -23.27 3.51 -22.02
CA PRO A 207 -23.43 4.92 -21.63
C PRO A 207 -22.98 5.24 -20.20
N ARG A 208 -22.91 4.23 -19.31
CA ARG A 208 -22.53 4.40 -17.90
C ARG A 208 -21.07 4.07 -17.64
N GLN A 209 -20.41 3.32 -18.53
CA GLN A 209 -19.05 2.82 -18.30
C GLN A 209 -18.05 3.94 -18.06
N THR A 210 -18.04 4.99 -18.90
CA THR A 210 -17.13 6.13 -18.76
C THR A 210 -17.33 6.89 -17.45
N ALA A 211 -18.59 7.13 -17.06
CA ALA A 211 -18.89 7.83 -15.81
C ALA A 211 -18.45 7.01 -14.58
N ILE A 212 -18.73 5.70 -14.58
CA ILE A 212 -18.31 4.80 -13.51
C ILE A 212 -16.78 4.71 -13.45
N LEU A 213 -16.11 4.57 -14.60
CA LEU A 213 -14.64 4.58 -14.68
C LEU A 213 -14.06 5.86 -14.07
N ALA A 214 -14.54 7.02 -14.51
CA ALA A 214 -14.05 8.31 -14.03
C ALA A 214 -14.22 8.45 -12.51
N LEU A 215 -15.38 8.05 -11.97
CA LEU A 215 -15.64 8.10 -10.52
C LEU A 215 -14.74 7.13 -9.73
N MET A 216 -14.54 5.91 -10.23
CA MET A 216 -13.67 4.90 -9.60
C MET A 216 -12.20 5.33 -9.64
N VAL A 217 -11.71 5.79 -10.79
CA VAL A 217 -10.37 6.34 -10.95
C VAL A 217 -10.18 7.55 -10.04
N LEU A 218 -11.16 8.45 -9.95
CA LEU A 218 -11.08 9.61 -9.06
C LEU A 218 -10.95 9.18 -7.59
N ALA A 219 -11.77 8.23 -7.13
CA ALA A 219 -11.69 7.69 -5.77
C ALA A 219 -10.29 7.09 -5.49
N VAL A 220 -9.76 6.33 -6.43
CA VAL A 220 -8.43 5.73 -6.33
C VAL A 220 -7.32 6.77 -6.37
N ALA A 221 -7.43 7.80 -7.22
CA ALA A 221 -6.48 8.89 -7.30
C ALA A 221 -6.34 9.64 -5.96
N PHE A 222 -7.46 9.89 -5.27
CA PHE A 222 -7.42 10.43 -3.91
C PHE A 222 -6.73 9.47 -2.92
N ARG A 223 -7.07 8.18 -2.94
CA ARG A 223 -6.51 7.17 -2.01
C ARG A 223 -5.02 6.93 -2.21
N MET A 224 -4.57 6.83 -3.46
CA MET A 224 -3.16 6.61 -3.82
C MET A 224 -2.35 7.91 -3.80
N ALA A 225 -2.98 9.06 -3.53
CA ALA A 225 -2.34 10.37 -3.57
C ALA A 225 -1.74 10.67 -4.95
N VAL A 226 -2.48 10.38 -6.02
CA VAL A 226 -2.12 10.71 -7.39
C VAL A 226 -2.31 12.21 -7.62
N VAL A 227 -1.37 12.87 -8.31
CA VAL A 227 -1.45 14.31 -8.62
C VAL A 227 -2.72 14.61 -9.45
N PRO A 228 -3.49 15.67 -9.11
CA PRO A 228 -3.23 16.74 -8.13
C PRO A 228 -3.72 16.46 -6.70
N PHE A 229 -4.28 15.28 -6.41
CA PHE A 229 -4.94 14.94 -5.14
C PHE A 229 -4.00 14.40 -4.04
N HIS A 230 -2.71 14.73 -4.13
CA HIS A 230 -1.65 14.09 -3.35
C HIS A 230 -1.32 14.76 -2.02
N SER A 231 -1.71 16.04 -1.85
CA SER A 231 -1.15 16.91 -0.81
C SER A 231 -1.48 16.52 0.64
N TRP A 232 -2.49 15.68 0.85
CA TRP A 232 -2.86 15.16 2.17
C TRP A 232 -1.86 14.13 2.72
N LEU A 233 -1.25 13.30 1.87
CA LEU A 233 -0.41 12.18 2.29
C LEU A 233 0.89 12.64 3.00
N PRO A 234 1.70 13.55 2.41
CA PRO A 234 2.88 14.07 3.10
C PRO A 234 2.55 14.80 4.40
N VAL A 235 1.39 15.47 4.47
CA VAL A 235 0.91 16.13 5.68
C VAL A 235 0.54 15.11 6.75
N LEU A 236 -0.17 14.04 6.37
CA LEU A 236 -0.56 12.97 7.28
C LEU A 236 0.65 12.23 7.85
N LEU A 237 1.68 11.93 7.05
CA LEU A 237 2.86 11.25 7.59
C LEU A 237 3.68 12.17 8.49
N ALA A 238 3.75 13.46 8.17
CA ALA A 238 4.50 14.43 8.97
C ALA A 238 3.81 14.76 10.30
N ARG A 239 2.48 14.90 10.31
CA ARG A 239 1.75 15.44 11.47
C ARG A 239 0.71 14.49 12.05
N GLY A 240 0.39 13.42 11.34
CA GLY A 240 -0.61 12.45 11.75
C GLY A 240 -0.11 11.45 12.80
N PRO A 241 -1.03 10.64 13.32
CA PRO A 241 -0.74 9.60 14.29
C PRO A 241 0.25 8.58 13.74
N PHE A 242 0.99 7.95 14.64
CA PHE A 242 1.96 6.91 14.30
C PHE A 242 1.27 5.73 13.62
N GLY A 243 1.86 5.26 12.51
CA GLY A 243 1.56 3.98 11.89
C GLY A 243 0.27 3.90 11.08
N VAL A 244 -0.83 4.43 11.60
CA VAL A 244 -2.18 4.31 11.00
C VAL A 244 -2.23 4.86 9.58
N GLY A 245 -1.57 6.00 9.32
CA GLY A 245 -1.47 6.55 7.97
C GLY A 245 -0.81 5.56 7.00
N LEU A 246 0.26 4.88 7.40
CA LEU A 246 0.96 3.97 6.49
C LEU A 246 0.15 2.69 6.19
N LEU A 247 -0.64 2.20 7.15
CA LEU A 247 -1.57 1.09 6.91
C LEU A 247 -2.75 1.51 6.02
N MET A 248 -3.27 2.72 6.20
CA MET A 248 -4.40 3.24 5.43
C MET A 248 -4.06 3.62 3.99
N VAL A 249 -2.85 4.16 3.77
CA VAL A 249 -2.41 4.68 2.47
C VAL A 249 -1.55 3.68 1.72
N ASN A 250 -1.51 2.43 2.15
CA ASN A 250 -0.86 1.41 1.34
C ASN A 250 -1.50 1.43 -0.06
N ALA A 251 -0.73 1.87 -1.06
CA ALA A 251 -1.19 2.12 -2.43
C ALA A 251 -1.86 0.88 -3.04
N HIS A 252 -1.53 -0.29 -2.48
CA HIS A 252 -2.19 -1.56 -2.70
C HIS A 252 -3.72 -1.49 -2.60
N THR A 253 -4.31 -0.71 -1.67
CA THR A 253 -5.79 -0.63 -1.53
C THR A 253 -6.48 -0.01 -2.75
N GLY A 254 -5.92 1.06 -3.30
CA GLY A 254 -6.41 1.69 -4.53
C GLY A 254 -6.16 0.82 -5.75
N LEU A 255 -4.95 0.26 -5.85
CA LEU A 255 -4.55 -0.66 -6.91
C LEU A 255 -5.48 -1.87 -6.98
N TYR A 256 -5.75 -2.48 -5.82
CA TYR A 256 -6.62 -3.64 -5.70
C TYR A 256 -8.03 -3.35 -6.21
N LEU A 257 -8.57 -2.15 -5.94
CA LEU A 257 -9.87 -1.76 -6.47
C LEU A 257 -9.86 -1.64 -8.01
N LEU A 258 -8.81 -1.05 -8.59
CA LEU A 258 -8.68 -0.95 -10.05
C LEU A 258 -8.59 -2.33 -10.69
N VAL A 259 -7.71 -3.18 -10.18
CA VAL A 259 -7.38 -4.49 -10.74
C VAL A 259 -8.53 -5.50 -10.54
N ARG A 260 -9.16 -5.50 -9.36
CA ARG A 260 -10.21 -6.48 -9.01
C ARG A 260 -11.59 -6.07 -9.51
N VAL A 261 -11.89 -4.78 -9.56
CA VAL A 261 -13.24 -4.28 -9.87
C VAL A 261 -13.27 -3.56 -11.22
N VAL A 262 -12.42 -2.56 -11.42
CA VAL A 262 -12.54 -1.65 -12.58
C VAL A 262 -12.14 -2.33 -13.89
N MET A 263 -10.94 -2.90 -13.97
CA MET A 263 -10.42 -3.49 -15.20
C MET A 263 -11.30 -4.65 -15.71
N PRO A 264 -11.80 -5.58 -14.85
CA PRO A 264 -12.68 -6.65 -15.31
C PRO A 264 -14.09 -6.18 -15.69
N LEU A 265 -14.66 -5.20 -14.97
CA LEU A 265 -16.03 -4.73 -15.25
C LEU A 265 -16.10 -3.75 -16.43
N LEU A 266 -15.04 -2.97 -16.66
CA LEU A 266 -15.01 -1.87 -17.63
C LEU A 266 -13.79 -1.97 -18.58
N PRO A 267 -13.52 -3.12 -19.23
CA PRO A 267 -12.28 -3.33 -19.98
C PRO A 267 -12.14 -2.39 -21.18
N GLU A 268 -13.23 -2.12 -21.90
CA GLU A 268 -13.24 -1.20 -23.05
C GLU A 268 -12.95 0.24 -22.62
N ALA A 269 -13.67 0.73 -21.62
CA ALA A 269 -13.46 2.07 -21.08
C ALA A 269 -12.05 2.21 -20.47
N TRP A 270 -11.54 1.19 -19.76
CA TRP A 270 -10.17 1.20 -19.24
C TRP A 270 -9.16 1.38 -20.38
N THR A 271 -9.32 0.65 -21.49
CA THR A 271 -8.45 0.77 -22.67
C THR A 271 -8.47 2.19 -23.24
N ALA A 272 -9.67 2.75 -23.43
CA ALA A 272 -9.83 4.07 -24.01
C ALA A 272 -9.14 5.18 -23.19
N PHE A 273 -9.08 5.02 -21.86
CA PHE A 273 -8.46 5.98 -20.95
C PHE A 273 -7.03 5.61 -20.54
N SER A 274 -6.51 4.45 -20.95
CA SER A 274 -5.17 3.97 -20.57
C SER A 274 -4.06 4.98 -20.86
N PRO A 275 -3.97 5.60 -22.06
CA PRO A 275 -2.94 6.62 -22.33
C PRO A 275 -3.00 7.83 -21.40
N LEU A 276 -4.21 8.25 -21.00
CA LEU A 276 -4.38 9.35 -20.04
C LEU A 276 -3.90 8.94 -18.64
N LEU A 277 -4.27 7.73 -18.19
CA LEU A 277 -3.87 7.21 -16.88
C LEU A 277 -2.37 7.01 -16.78
N GLU A 278 -1.75 6.54 -17.86
CA GLU A 278 -0.31 6.39 -17.99
C GLU A 278 0.40 7.74 -17.86
N GLY A 279 -0.01 8.74 -18.65
CA GLY A 279 0.54 10.09 -18.60
C GLY A 279 0.37 10.74 -17.21
N VAL A 280 -0.79 10.58 -16.58
CA VAL A 280 -1.05 11.05 -15.20
C VAL A 280 -0.16 10.32 -14.20
N GLY A 281 0.01 9.00 -14.35
CA GLY A 281 0.87 8.17 -13.50
C GLY A 281 2.33 8.60 -13.55
N LEU A 282 2.90 8.73 -14.75
CA LEU A 282 4.29 9.16 -14.94
C LEU A 282 4.51 10.60 -14.49
N PHE A 283 3.59 11.50 -14.81
CA PHE A 283 3.65 12.87 -14.30
C PHE A 283 3.60 12.90 -12.77
N CYS A 284 2.71 12.12 -12.15
CA CYS A 284 2.64 11.99 -10.69
C CYS A 284 3.95 11.45 -10.12
N ALA A 285 4.54 10.46 -10.76
CA ALA A 285 5.80 9.85 -10.34
C ALA A 285 6.93 10.88 -10.29
N PHE A 286 7.11 11.58 -11.41
CA PHE A 286 8.11 12.63 -11.58
C PHE A 286 7.88 13.81 -10.63
N TYR A 287 6.65 14.30 -10.56
CA TYR A 287 6.26 15.41 -9.69
C TYR A 287 6.48 15.10 -8.21
N GLY A 288 6.12 13.88 -7.78
CA GLY A 288 6.38 13.40 -6.43
C GLY A 288 7.87 13.38 -6.10
N ALA A 289 8.72 12.89 -7.02
CA ALA A 289 10.17 12.85 -6.85
C ALA A 289 10.77 14.26 -6.71
N VAL A 290 10.39 15.20 -7.57
CA VAL A 290 10.84 16.60 -7.50
C VAL A 290 10.42 17.27 -6.18
N LEU A 291 9.18 17.05 -5.73
CA LEU A 291 8.74 17.60 -4.45
C LEU A 291 9.45 16.95 -3.26
N ALA A 292 9.77 15.66 -3.31
CA ALA A 292 10.58 14.99 -2.30
C ALA A 292 11.97 15.68 -2.17
N LEU A 293 12.56 16.07 -3.30
CA LEU A 293 13.82 16.81 -3.35
C LEU A 293 13.70 18.23 -2.75
N SER A 294 12.54 18.85 -2.62
CA SER A 294 12.44 20.14 -1.92
C SER A 294 12.22 20.02 -0.40
N GLN A 295 11.99 18.81 0.11
CA GLN A 295 11.66 18.63 1.53
C GLN A 295 12.89 18.69 2.45
N VAL A 296 12.69 19.32 3.60
CA VAL A 296 13.64 19.36 4.72
C VAL A 296 13.27 18.42 5.87
N ASP A 297 12.02 17.94 5.93
CA ASP A 297 11.53 17.04 6.96
C ASP A 297 11.52 15.59 6.46
N LEU A 298 12.14 14.67 7.20
CA LEU A 298 12.27 13.25 6.82
C LEU A 298 10.92 12.57 6.57
N ARG A 299 9.89 12.86 7.39
CA ARG A 299 8.57 12.23 7.22
C ARG A 299 7.87 12.74 5.96
N ARG A 300 7.98 14.04 5.68
CA ARG A 300 7.47 14.62 4.43
C ARG A 300 8.21 14.07 3.22
N THR A 301 9.53 13.90 3.29
CA THR A 301 10.32 13.27 2.22
C THR A 301 9.80 11.87 1.91
N VAL A 302 9.60 11.03 2.93
CA VAL A 302 9.01 9.68 2.74
C VAL A 302 7.60 9.76 2.14
N GLY A 303 6.79 10.74 2.55
CA GLY A 303 5.46 10.95 1.98
C GLY A 303 5.47 11.28 0.49
N PHE A 304 6.40 12.10 0.02
CA PHE A 304 6.53 12.39 -1.42
C PHE A 304 7.18 11.25 -2.21
N LEU A 305 8.07 10.46 -1.60
CA LEU A 305 8.53 9.20 -2.20
C LEU A 305 7.35 8.24 -2.42
N LEU A 306 6.43 8.12 -1.46
CA LEU A 306 5.20 7.33 -1.64
C LEU A 306 4.32 7.85 -2.78
N VAL A 307 4.17 9.18 -2.92
CA VAL A 307 3.46 9.79 -4.06
C VAL A 307 4.12 9.41 -5.39
N SER A 308 5.46 9.45 -5.44
CA SER A 308 6.21 9.06 -6.62
C SER A 308 5.93 7.60 -6.99
N GLN A 309 6.01 6.70 -6.01
CA GLN A 309 5.78 5.27 -6.17
C GLN A 309 4.34 4.94 -6.58
N SER A 310 3.33 5.65 -6.03
CA SER A 310 1.94 5.52 -6.47
C SER A 310 1.74 5.88 -7.94
N GLY A 311 2.46 6.89 -8.44
CA GLY A 311 2.44 7.27 -9.85
C GLY A 311 2.97 6.16 -10.76
N LEU A 312 4.08 5.53 -10.36
CA LEU A 312 4.66 4.38 -11.08
C LEU A 312 3.69 3.20 -11.16
N MET A 313 3.00 2.89 -10.06
CA MET A 313 1.99 1.82 -10.04
C MET A 313 0.81 2.12 -10.97
N LEU A 314 0.34 3.37 -11.01
CA LEU A 314 -0.76 3.76 -11.91
C LEU A 314 -0.33 3.67 -13.38
N ALA A 315 0.88 4.14 -13.70
CA ALA A 315 1.42 4.06 -15.05
C ALA A 315 1.54 2.61 -15.53
N GLY A 316 2.09 1.72 -14.70
CA GLY A 316 2.20 0.30 -15.05
C GLY A 316 0.86 -0.40 -15.24
N LEU A 317 -0.17 -0.06 -14.45
CA LEU A 317 -1.50 -0.63 -14.68
C LEU A 317 -2.12 -0.21 -16.01
N ALA A 318 -1.83 1.02 -16.46
CA ALA A 318 -2.43 1.58 -17.65
C ALA A 318 -1.96 0.87 -18.94
N GLU A 319 -0.72 0.38 -18.97
CA GLU A 319 -0.11 -0.25 -20.16
C GLU A 319 -0.69 -1.62 -20.54
N ARG A 320 -1.40 -2.29 -19.62
CA ARG A 320 -2.07 -3.59 -19.83
C ARG A 320 -1.22 -4.74 -20.39
N ASN A 321 0.09 -4.60 -20.54
CA ASN A 321 0.96 -5.74 -20.85
C ASN A 321 1.36 -6.50 -19.58
N THR A 322 1.78 -7.76 -19.74
CA THR A 322 2.07 -8.68 -18.64
C THR A 322 3.16 -8.11 -17.73
N GLU A 323 4.21 -7.54 -18.30
CA GLU A 323 5.36 -6.98 -17.61
C GLU A 323 4.96 -5.77 -16.75
N SER A 324 4.26 -4.79 -17.33
CA SER A 324 3.81 -3.59 -16.63
C SER A 324 2.79 -3.91 -15.52
N LEU A 325 1.86 -4.84 -15.76
CA LEU A 325 0.90 -5.29 -14.75
C LEU A 325 1.60 -6.03 -13.60
N ALA A 326 2.50 -6.97 -13.91
CA ALA A 326 3.28 -7.68 -12.92
C ALA A 326 4.17 -6.71 -12.12
N GLY A 327 4.82 -5.76 -12.79
CA GLY A 327 5.64 -4.71 -12.21
C GLY A 327 4.86 -3.81 -11.25
N ALA A 328 3.69 -3.30 -11.66
CA ALA A 328 2.83 -2.45 -10.82
C ALA A 328 2.35 -3.19 -9.56
N LEU A 329 1.91 -4.45 -9.71
CA LEU A 329 1.51 -5.28 -8.59
C LEU A 329 2.69 -5.59 -7.67
N LEU A 330 3.88 -5.88 -8.21
CA LEU A 330 5.08 -6.12 -7.41
C LEU A 330 5.50 -4.87 -6.64
N GLN A 331 5.47 -3.72 -7.32
CA GLN A 331 5.82 -2.43 -6.74
C GLN A 331 4.93 -2.05 -5.56
N SER A 332 3.64 -2.44 -5.57
CA SER A 332 2.74 -2.22 -4.43
C SER A 332 3.22 -2.86 -3.13
N VAL A 333 3.94 -3.99 -3.21
CA VAL A 333 4.56 -4.67 -2.06
C VAL A 333 5.95 -4.11 -1.82
N ALA A 334 6.70 -3.94 -2.91
CA ALA A 334 8.10 -3.54 -2.90
C ALA A 334 8.32 -2.15 -2.32
N ALA A 335 7.39 -1.21 -2.54
CA ALA A 335 7.44 0.11 -1.91
C ALA A 335 7.03 0.02 -0.42
N ALA A 336 5.98 -0.74 -0.10
CA ALA A 336 5.38 -0.74 1.23
C ALA A 336 6.30 -1.32 2.33
N VAL A 337 7.00 -2.42 2.04
CA VAL A 337 7.88 -3.11 3.00
C VAL A 337 9.05 -2.22 3.47
N PRO A 338 9.95 -1.75 2.59
CA PRO A 338 11.09 -0.93 2.98
C PRO A 338 10.67 0.45 3.48
N LEU A 339 9.63 1.10 2.92
CA LEU A 339 9.18 2.41 3.41
C LEU A 339 8.56 2.32 4.82
N THR A 340 7.96 1.17 5.18
CA THR A 340 7.54 0.92 6.57
C THR A 340 8.74 0.80 7.50
N GLY A 341 9.76 0.04 7.12
CA GLY A 341 11.00 -0.03 7.89
C GLY A 341 11.63 1.35 8.04
N LEU A 342 11.71 2.12 6.96
CA LEU A 342 12.28 3.45 6.94
C LEU A 342 11.50 4.38 7.88
N MET A 343 10.17 4.34 7.86
CA MET A 343 9.33 5.12 8.77
C MET A 343 9.52 4.70 10.23
N LEU A 344 9.70 3.41 10.54
CA LEU A 344 10.03 2.96 11.90
C LEU A 344 11.34 3.58 12.38
N VAL A 345 12.37 3.60 11.53
CA VAL A 345 13.66 4.24 11.86
C VAL A 345 13.52 5.76 11.99
N VAL A 346 12.78 6.42 11.10
CA VAL A 346 12.50 7.87 11.19
C VAL A 346 11.79 8.23 12.51
N ARG A 347 10.86 7.39 12.96
CA ARG A 347 10.16 7.59 14.25
C ARG A 347 11.07 7.32 15.45
N ALA A 348 11.97 6.35 15.34
CA ALA A 348 13.02 6.12 16.33
C ALA A 348 13.96 7.34 16.45
N ILE A 349 14.33 7.97 15.32
CA ILE A 349 15.08 9.24 15.28
C ILE A 349 14.28 10.32 15.98
N GLU A 350 13.02 10.53 15.58
CA GLU A 350 12.15 11.58 16.14
C GLU A 350 12.08 11.53 17.67
N VAL A 351 11.92 10.34 18.25
CA VAL A 351 11.83 10.16 19.71
C VAL A 351 13.15 10.45 20.42
N ARG A 352 14.29 10.19 19.78
CA ARG A 352 15.62 10.38 20.38
C ARG A 352 16.17 11.80 20.21
N THR A 353 15.89 12.43 19.07
CA THR A 353 16.42 13.75 18.73
C THR A 353 15.40 14.87 18.95
N GLY A 354 14.12 14.53 19.11
CA GLY A 354 13.01 15.50 19.19
C GLY A 354 12.68 16.17 17.86
N THR A 355 13.30 15.77 16.74
CA THR A 355 13.09 16.40 15.43
C THR A 355 13.31 15.45 14.25
N THR A 356 12.55 15.67 13.18
CA THR A 356 12.74 15.03 11.86
C THR A 356 13.26 16.01 10.80
N ASP A 357 13.60 17.23 11.21
CA ASP A 357 14.13 18.28 10.35
C ASP A 357 15.62 18.05 10.03
N MET A 358 15.91 17.71 8.77
CA MET A 358 17.26 17.44 8.27
C MET A 358 18.19 18.64 8.32
N THR A 359 17.69 19.87 8.52
CA THR A 359 18.54 21.06 8.73
C THR A 359 19.08 21.15 10.16
N ARG A 360 18.48 20.42 11.10
CA ARG A 360 18.85 20.36 12.51
C ARG A 360 19.54 19.04 12.90
N LEU A 361 19.45 18.03 12.04
CA LEU A 361 20.12 16.74 12.19
C LEU A 361 21.54 16.78 11.61
N GLY A 362 22.32 15.73 11.90
CA GLY A 362 23.70 15.58 11.45
C GLY A 362 24.49 14.68 12.40
N GLY A 363 25.41 13.87 11.88
CA GLY A 363 26.37 13.10 12.67
C GLY A 363 25.81 11.91 13.46
N LEU A 364 24.55 11.51 13.24
CA LEU A 364 23.91 10.42 13.98
C LEU A 364 24.64 9.07 13.86
N VAL A 365 25.41 8.84 12.79
CA VAL A 365 26.15 7.58 12.60
C VAL A 365 27.10 7.25 13.76
N ARG A 366 27.64 8.27 14.44
CA ARG A 366 28.60 8.09 15.55
C ARG A 366 27.98 7.38 16.76
N ARG A 367 26.69 7.60 16.99
CA ARG A 367 25.96 7.11 18.17
C ARG A 367 24.94 6.03 17.83
N GLY A 368 24.35 6.10 16.63
CA GLY A 368 23.44 5.12 16.08
C GLY A 368 23.93 4.48 14.78
N PRO A 369 25.06 3.73 14.79
CA PRO A 369 25.56 3.09 13.56
C PRO A 369 24.60 2.06 12.99
N ARG A 370 23.84 1.32 13.84
CA ARG A 370 22.83 0.36 13.35
C ARG A 370 21.61 1.06 12.80
N MET A 371 21.21 2.16 13.43
CA MET A 371 20.20 3.08 12.90
C MET A 371 20.57 3.56 11.50
N ALA A 372 21.81 4.03 11.31
CA ALA A 372 22.33 4.47 10.02
C ALA A 372 22.33 3.33 8.99
N ALA A 373 22.86 2.16 9.35
CA ALA A 373 22.92 1.01 8.46
C ALA A 373 21.53 0.55 8.00
N LEU A 374 20.58 0.40 8.93
CA LEU A 374 19.22 -0.03 8.59
C LEU A 374 18.45 1.04 7.82
N PHE A 375 18.60 2.33 8.16
CA PHE A 375 18.05 3.41 7.34
C PHE A 375 18.61 3.36 5.91
N PHE A 376 19.92 3.14 5.77
CA PHE A 376 20.58 3.07 4.47
C PHE A 376 20.03 1.91 3.63
N LEU A 377 20.06 0.70 4.19
CA LEU A 377 19.61 -0.53 3.51
C LEU A 377 18.13 -0.49 3.12
N LEU A 378 17.26 -0.04 4.03
CA LEU A 378 15.84 0.11 3.75
C LEU A 378 15.60 1.21 2.70
N GLY A 379 16.38 2.27 2.74
CA GLY A 379 16.30 3.33 1.76
C GLY A 379 16.68 2.90 0.35
N ILE A 380 17.84 2.27 0.16
CA ILE A 380 18.22 1.74 -1.17
C ILE A 380 17.25 0.65 -1.64
N ALA A 381 16.69 -0.14 -0.72
CA ALA A 381 15.66 -1.12 -1.05
C ALA A 381 14.35 -0.48 -1.51
N SER A 382 14.03 0.74 -1.07
CA SER A 382 12.85 1.48 -1.56
C SER A 382 13.05 2.20 -2.90
N LEU A 383 14.28 2.20 -3.42
CA LEU A 383 14.69 2.95 -4.62
C LEU A 383 15.06 2.06 -5.81
N GLY A 384 14.75 0.77 -5.72
CA GLY A 384 15.08 -0.16 -6.78
C GLY A 384 16.57 -0.45 -6.92
N PHE A 385 17.33 -0.52 -5.81
CA PHE A 385 18.71 -1.00 -5.88
C PHE A 385 18.76 -2.48 -6.32
N PRO A 386 19.67 -2.89 -7.23
CA PRO A 386 19.77 -4.28 -7.68
C PRO A 386 19.84 -5.30 -6.54
N GLY A 387 19.08 -6.39 -6.67
CA GLY A 387 18.94 -7.41 -5.61
C GLY A 387 17.84 -7.09 -4.59
N THR A 388 17.04 -6.04 -4.81
CA THR A 388 15.87 -5.71 -3.96
C THR A 388 14.57 -5.91 -4.72
N LEU A 389 13.47 -6.13 -3.99
CA LEU A 389 12.17 -6.37 -4.60
C LEU A 389 11.69 -5.18 -5.44
N SER A 390 12.05 -3.95 -5.06
CA SER A 390 11.70 -2.75 -5.83
C SER A 390 12.44 -2.69 -7.16
N PHE A 391 13.65 -3.26 -7.25
CA PHE A 391 14.36 -3.30 -8.52
C PHE A 391 13.59 -4.18 -9.51
N VAL A 392 13.14 -5.37 -9.08
CA VAL A 392 12.35 -6.26 -9.93
C VAL A 392 11.05 -5.59 -10.38
N GLY A 393 10.36 -4.87 -9.48
CA GLY A 393 9.14 -4.15 -9.81
C GLY A 393 9.37 -3.02 -10.82
N GLU A 394 10.36 -2.16 -10.59
CA GLU A 394 10.70 -1.04 -11.47
C GLU A 394 11.29 -1.50 -12.81
N ASP A 395 12.05 -2.59 -12.83
CA ASP A 395 12.60 -3.19 -14.04
C ASP A 395 11.51 -3.76 -14.94
N LEU A 396 10.52 -4.47 -14.37
CA LEU A 396 9.34 -4.95 -15.11
C LEU A 396 8.52 -3.79 -15.67
N LEU A 397 8.32 -2.73 -14.89
CA LEU A 397 7.65 -1.51 -15.36
C LEU A 397 8.41 -0.86 -16.53
N LEU A 398 9.73 -0.77 -16.42
CA LEU A 398 10.58 -0.19 -17.45
C LEU A 398 10.52 -1.01 -18.74
N HIS A 399 10.66 -2.34 -18.66
CA HIS A 399 10.56 -3.23 -19.83
C HIS A 399 9.18 -3.15 -20.49
N GLY A 400 8.11 -3.16 -19.69
CA GLY A 400 6.75 -3.08 -20.19
C GLY A 400 6.43 -1.75 -20.89
N ILE A 401 6.96 -0.62 -20.40
CA ILE A 401 6.80 0.72 -21.02
C ILE A 401 7.71 0.90 -22.24
N LEU A 402 8.93 0.34 -22.21
CA LEU A 402 9.86 0.42 -23.34
C LEU A 402 9.32 -0.34 -24.57
N GLY A 403 8.59 -1.43 -24.36
CA GLY A 403 7.98 -2.23 -25.42
C GLY A 403 6.88 -1.48 -26.19
N THR A 404 6.23 -0.51 -25.56
CA THR A 404 5.13 0.27 -26.16
C THR A 404 5.59 1.64 -26.65
N HIS A 405 6.28 2.40 -25.79
CA HIS A 405 6.66 3.80 -26.04
C HIS A 405 8.06 4.15 -25.51
N PRO A 406 9.14 4.00 -26.31
CA PRO A 406 10.52 4.21 -25.85
C PRO A 406 10.82 5.59 -25.26
N LEU A 407 10.18 6.64 -25.78
CA LEU A 407 10.36 8.02 -25.26
C LEU A 407 9.69 8.22 -23.90
N VAL A 408 8.69 7.40 -23.57
CA VAL A 408 7.91 7.49 -22.33
C VAL A 408 8.64 6.83 -21.15
N ALA A 409 9.64 5.99 -21.42
CA ALA A 409 10.55 5.45 -20.42
C ALA A 409 11.54 6.49 -19.83
N LEU A 410 11.79 7.61 -20.52
CA LEU A 410 12.73 8.63 -20.03
C LEU A 410 12.25 9.32 -18.74
N PRO A 411 10.99 9.79 -18.63
CA PRO A 411 10.43 10.26 -17.35
C PRO A 411 10.55 9.27 -16.20
N LEU A 412 10.38 7.97 -16.46
CA LEU A 412 10.51 6.91 -15.46
C LEU A 412 11.95 6.87 -14.91
N LEU A 413 12.95 6.80 -15.80
CA LEU A 413 14.37 6.78 -15.41
C LEU A 413 14.78 8.03 -14.64
N LEU A 414 14.35 9.21 -15.09
CA LEU A 414 14.60 10.47 -14.39
C LEU A 414 13.95 10.47 -12.99
N THR A 415 12.75 9.94 -12.87
CA THR A 415 12.03 9.81 -11.59
C THR A 415 12.81 8.95 -10.61
N THR A 416 13.23 7.75 -11.01
CA THR A 416 14.04 6.85 -10.16
C THR A 416 15.36 7.51 -9.75
N ALA A 417 16.04 8.19 -10.67
CA ALA A 417 17.28 8.92 -10.37
C ALA A 417 17.07 10.04 -9.32
N ILE A 418 16.01 10.85 -9.46
CA ILE A 418 15.69 11.93 -8.51
C ILE A 418 15.32 11.37 -7.13
N ASN A 419 14.58 10.25 -7.08
CA ASN A 419 14.28 9.55 -5.83
C ASN A 419 15.58 9.10 -5.13
N GLY A 420 16.53 8.54 -5.89
CA GLY A 420 17.87 8.18 -5.42
C GLY A 420 18.64 9.36 -4.82
N ILE A 421 18.72 10.47 -5.56
CA ILE A 421 19.37 11.72 -5.10
C ILE A 421 18.72 12.23 -3.81
N THR A 422 17.40 12.24 -3.76
CA THR A 422 16.63 12.72 -2.61
C THR A 422 16.95 11.91 -1.36
N PHE A 423 16.97 10.59 -1.48
CA PHE A 423 17.31 9.69 -0.39
C PHE A 423 18.77 9.87 0.07
N LEU A 424 19.73 9.87 -0.85
CA LEU A 424 21.15 10.02 -0.51
C LEU A 424 21.40 11.33 0.22
N ARG A 425 20.75 12.41 -0.22
CA ARG A 425 20.79 13.70 0.48
C ARG A 425 20.19 13.61 1.89
N ALA A 426 19.08 12.90 2.05
CA ALA A 426 18.47 12.68 3.36
C ALA A 426 19.39 11.88 4.30
N PHE A 427 20.03 10.82 3.78
CA PHE A 427 21.01 10.03 4.51
C PHE A 427 22.22 10.88 4.92
N GLN A 428 22.81 11.63 3.99
CA GLN A 428 23.96 12.50 4.25
C GLN A 428 23.64 13.54 5.34
N ARG A 429 22.54 14.27 5.21
CA ARG A 429 22.15 15.30 6.20
C ARG A 429 21.81 14.72 7.57
N THR A 430 21.24 13.53 7.62
CA THR A 430 20.80 12.91 8.87
C THR A 430 21.96 12.24 9.62
N PHE A 431 22.81 11.50 8.91
CA PHE A 431 23.81 10.61 9.53
C PHE A 431 25.25 11.06 9.38
N LEU A 432 25.64 11.66 8.26
CA LEU A 432 27.05 11.92 7.92
C LEU A 432 27.49 13.38 8.13
N GLY A 433 26.58 14.33 7.96
CA GLY A 433 26.88 15.77 8.05
C GLY A 433 27.34 16.22 9.45
N ALA A 434 27.91 17.42 9.54
CA ALA A 434 28.25 18.02 10.82
C ALA A 434 26.97 18.32 11.65
N PRO A 435 27.00 18.11 12.98
CA PRO A 435 25.89 18.51 13.85
C PRO A 435 25.54 19.99 13.66
N ALA A 436 24.26 20.32 13.50
CA ALA A 436 23.82 21.70 13.50
C ALA A 436 24.12 22.38 14.86
N HIS A 437 24.44 23.67 14.83
CA HIS A 437 24.75 24.46 16.04
C HIS A 437 23.55 24.40 17.00
N GLY A 438 23.79 23.93 18.24
CA GLY A 438 22.75 23.79 19.27
C GLY A 438 22.03 22.44 19.35
N HIS A 439 22.30 21.48 18.46
CA HIS A 439 21.83 20.07 18.59
C HIS A 439 22.94 19.08 18.94
N ALA A 440 24.19 19.53 19.00
CA ALA A 440 25.34 18.69 19.34
C ALA A 440 25.19 17.99 20.71
N SER A 441 24.66 18.69 21.73
CA SER A 441 24.44 18.12 23.06
C SER A 441 23.39 17.01 23.10
N VAL A 442 22.37 17.07 22.23
CA VAL A 442 21.35 16.02 22.10
C VAL A 442 21.99 14.77 21.49
N LEU A 443 22.86 14.92 20.50
CA LEU A 443 23.54 13.79 19.84
C LEU A 443 24.33 12.93 20.82
N ASP A 444 24.94 13.51 21.85
CA ASP A 444 25.70 12.76 22.85
C ASP A 444 24.85 11.82 23.70
N THR A 445 23.53 12.02 23.71
CA THR A 445 22.57 11.22 24.46
C THR A 445 21.73 10.29 23.59
N VAL A 446 21.93 10.33 22.26
CA VAL A 446 21.18 9.48 21.33
C VAL A 446 21.57 8.02 21.52
N GLU A 447 20.59 7.21 21.93
CA GLU A 447 20.72 5.75 21.94
C GLU A 447 20.55 5.20 20.52
N ASP A 448 21.27 4.13 20.17
CA ASP A 448 21.04 3.38 18.94
C ASP A 448 19.66 2.69 18.95
N LEU A 449 19.30 1.97 17.89
CA LEU A 449 18.05 1.20 17.83
C LEU A 449 17.98 0.15 18.94
N LEU A 450 16.84 0.13 19.64
CA LEU A 450 16.52 -0.88 20.64
C LEU A 450 16.41 -2.26 19.97
N PRO A 451 16.62 -3.38 20.69
CA PRO A 451 16.55 -4.72 20.12
C PRO A 451 15.27 -4.99 19.31
N ARG A 452 14.11 -4.56 19.82
CA ARG A 452 12.81 -4.68 19.11
C ARG A 452 12.75 -3.89 17.80
N GLU A 453 13.33 -2.68 17.79
CA GLU A 453 13.33 -1.79 16.63
C GLU A 453 14.26 -2.35 15.56
N ARG A 454 15.43 -2.82 15.99
CA ARG A 454 16.43 -3.48 15.16
C ARG A 454 15.89 -4.76 14.52
N ILE A 455 15.23 -5.63 15.29
CA ILE A 455 14.69 -6.89 14.78
C ILE A 455 13.62 -6.63 13.71
N ALA A 456 12.68 -5.71 13.94
CA ALA A 456 11.63 -5.42 12.97
C ALA A 456 12.19 -4.74 11.70
N ALA A 457 13.06 -3.75 11.84
CA ALA A 457 13.68 -3.08 10.70
C ALA A 457 14.56 -4.04 9.89
N LEU A 458 15.33 -4.92 10.57
CA LEU A 458 16.11 -5.95 9.91
C LEU A 458 15.21 -6.98 9.20
N ALA A 459 14.10 -7.41 9.81
CA ALA A 459 13.17 -8.34 9.17
C ALA A 459 12.56 -7.76 7.88
N LEU A 460 12.14 -6.48 7.89
CA LEU A 460 11.64 -5.81 6.69
C LEU A 460 12.74 -5.60 5.64
N CYS A 461 13.97 -5.31 6.06
CA CYS A 461 15.12 -5.23 5.18
C CYS A 461 15.39 -6.59 4.51
N VAL A 462 15.50 -7.65 5.30
CA VAL A 462 15.71 -9.02 4.80
C VAL A 462 14.61 -9.41 3.84
N LEU A 463 13.34 -9.11 4.13
CA LEU A 463 12.23 -9.38 3.22
C LEU A 463 12.38 -8.63 1.89
N ALA A 464 12.78 -7.35 1.92
CA ALA A 464 12.97 -6.56 0.71
C ALA A 464 14.10 -7.09 -0.18
N PHE A 465 15.21 -7.57 0.41
CA PHE A 465 16.31 -8.17 -0.35
C PHE A 465 16.02 -9.62 -0.79
N LEU A 466 15.50 -10.46 0.10
CA LEU A 466 15.13 -11.84 -0.25
C LEU A 466 14.06 -11.87 -1.36
N GLY A 467 13.08 -10.95 -1.31
CA GLY A 467 12.09 -10.81 -2.37
C GLY A 467 12.72 -10.38 -3.71
N GLY A 468 13.80 -9.60 -3.68
CA GLY A 468 14.54 -9.22 -4.89
C GLY A 468 15.38 -10.35 -5.48
N LEU A 469 16.03 -11.15 -4.62
CA LEU A 469 16.81 -12.32 -5.04
C LEU A 469 15.92 -13.48 -5.50
N PHE A 470 14.72 -13.61 -4.93
CA PHE A 470 13.77 -14.68 -5.22
C PHE A 470 12.35 -14.13 -5.43
N PRO A 471 12.07 -13.39 -6.52
CA PRO A 471 10.75 -12.81 -6.77
C PRO A 471 9.71 -13.84 -7.22
N GLY A 472 10.16 -14.99 -7.75
CA GLY A 472 9.31 -16.02 -8.36
C GLY A 472 8.09 -16.47 -7.53
N PRO A 473 8.21 -16.78 -6.22
CA PRO A 473 7.05 -17.15 -5.40
C PRO A 473 5.97 -16.07 -5.37
N LEU A 474 6.36 -14.80 -5.30
CA LEU A 474 5.44 -13.67 -5.20
C LEU A 474 4.81 -13.30 -6.57
N MET A 475 5.53 -13.56 -7.66
CA MET A 475 5.03 -13.42 -9.03
C MET A 475 4.04 -14.53 -9.39
N ARG A 476 4.38 -15.80 -9.13
CA ARG A 476 3.51 -16.96 -9.39
C ARG A 476 2.16 -16.87 -8.69
N LEU A 477 2.14 -16.29 -7.49
CA LEU A 477 0.88 -16.06 -6.77
C LEU A 477 -0.10 -15.17 -7.54
N ARG A 478 0.37 -14.31 -8.45
CA ARG A 478 -0.45 -13.31 -9.16
C ARG A 478 -0.47 -13.50 -10.67
N GLU A 479 0.20 -14.53 -11.15
CA GLU A 479 0.39 -14.81 -12.57
C GLU A 479 -0.95 -15.00 -13.28
N HIS A 480 -1.85 -15.80 -12.70
CA HIS A 480 -3.18 -16.04 -13.26
C HIS A 480 -3.98 -14.74 -13.43
N GLU A 481 -3.98 -13.86 -12.44
CA GLU A 481 -4.66 -12.57 -12.49
C GLU A 481 -4.02 -11.62 -13.50
N VAL A 482 -2.69 -11.58 -13.58
CA VAL A 482 -1.97 -10.77 -14.57
C VAL A 482 -2.32 -11.22 -15.98
N SER A 483 -2.25 -12.52 -16.27
CA SER A 483 -2.58 -13.07 -17.58
C SER A 483 -4.04 -12.81 -17.97
N ALA A 484 -4.97 -12.91 -17.01
CA ALA A 484 -6.39 -12.63 -17.26
C ALA A 484 -6.64 -11.15 -17.64
N LEU A 485 -5.85 -10.22 -17.11
CA LEU A 485 -6.01 -8.78 -17.33
C LEU A 485 -5.28 -8.27 -18.58
N ALA A 486 -4.17 -8.91 -18.95
CA ALA A 486 -3.37 -8.51 -20.11
C ALA A 486 -4.12 -8.71 -21.44
N GLY A 487 -5.08 -9.65 -21.49
CA GLY A 487 -5.88 -9.93 -22.68
C GLY A 487 -5.11 -10.70 -23.78
N PRO A 488 -5.77 -11.06 -24.90
CA PRO A 488 -5.19 -11.94 -25.92
C PRO A 488 -3.96 -11.40 -26.65
N ALA A 489 -3.81 -10.06 -26.76
CA ALA A 489 -2.72 -9.43 -27.51
C ALA A 489 -1.32 -9.67 -26.91
N ALA A 490 -1.24 -10.04 -25.61
CA ALA A 490 0.01 -10.42 -24.96
C ALA A 490 0.45 -11.87 -25.29
N ALA A 491 -0.48 -12.75 -25.71
CA ALA A 491 -0.15 -14.12 -26.10
C ALA A 491 0.67 -14.17 -27.39
N GLU A 492 0.40 -13.28 -28.35
CA GLU A 492 1.14 -13.20 -29.62
C GLU A 492 2.60 -12.74 -29.43
N HIS A 493 2.88 -11.86 -28.46
CA HIS A 493 4.26 -11.44 -28.15
C HIS A 493 5.05 -12.52 -27.40
N ALA A 494 4.39 -13.32 -26.55
CA ALA A 494 5.01 -14.46 -25.88
C ALA A 494 5.37 -15.59 -26.88
N GLU A 495 4.53 -15.84 -27.89
CA GLU A 495 4.82 -16.79 -28.97
C GLU A 495 5.89 -16.27 -29.95
N ALA A 496 5.88 -14.97 -30.27
CA ALA A 496 6.89 -14.35 -31.13
C ALA A 496 8.29 -14.33 -30.48
N GLY A 497 8.38 -14.18 -29.16
CA GLY A 497 9.65 -14.28 -28.42
C GLY A 497 10.18 -15.72 -28.26
N ALA A 498 9.31 -16.73 -28.34
CA ALA A 498 9.70 -18.14 -28.30
C ALA A 498 10.22 -18.66 -29.66
N HIS A 499 9.90 -17.97 -30.76
CA HIS A 499 10.42 -18.24 -32.10
C HIS A 499 11.51 -17.24 -32.48
N GLY A 500 12.66 -17.31 -31.81
CA GLY A 500 13.88 -16.67 -32.30
C GLY A 500 14.23 -17.18 -33.72
N PRO A 501 14.80 -16.33 -34.60
CA PRO A 501 15.06 -16.71 -35.98
C PRO A 501 16.02 -17.90 -35.99
N ALA A 502 15.60 -18.98 -36.66
CA ALA A 502 16.44 -20.13 -36.94
C ALA A 502 17.71 -19.62 -37.65
N ILE A 503 18.85 -19.72 -36.97
CA ILE A 503 20.16 -19.48 -37.57
C ILE A 503 20.35 -20.58 -38.61
N ALA A 504 20.09 -20.24 -39.87
CA ALA A 504 20.43 -21.08 -41.00
C ALA A 504 21.95 -21.18 -41.09
N SER A 505 22.48 -22.38 -40.86
CA SER A 505 23.87 -22.73 -41.10
C SER A 505 24.18 -22.66 -42.59
N HIS A 506 25.05 -21.73 -42.99
CA HIS A 506 25.88 -21.82 -44.18
C HIS A 506 27.25 -21.17 -43.93
#